data_AF-M5BUM0-F1
#
_entry.id   AF-M5BUM0-F1
#
_cell.length_a   1.000
_cell.length_b   1.000
_cell.length_c   1.000
_cell.angle_alpha   90.00
_cell.angle_beta   90.00
_cell.angle_gamma   90.00
#
_symmetry.space_group_name_H-M   'P 1'
#
loop_
_entity.id
_entity.type
_entity.pdbx_description
1 polymer ?
#
loop_
_entity_poly.entity_id
_entity_poly.type
_entity_poly.pdbx_seq_one_letter_code
_entity_poly.pdbx_strand_id
1 'polypeptide(L)'
;MDLNANNGENLTPGYVVYEDGQPTRVLLINYVDDPSGGHDITARIQIGGEGTQQPAANPPQVRVKYFEAPSVSFKGNMTWAGQTLGNHFESDGRLKGEEVIHTIQCDAATNQCAIPLKAPSLALVFLTDAALQNSSPQEGATASFETTYQTRVRHTATIDQAVLSTSNGRGGGTGHRIGSTSFGSIGNGVAANLSVPGTSLLAGLIVGIMMVLNYGR
;
A
#
# COMPACT_ATOMS: atom_id res chain seq x y z
N MET A 1 1.80 -12.89 6.48
CA MET A 1 2.94 -13.82 6.62
C MET A 1 3.07 -14.61 5.33
N ASP A 2 4.28 -14.79 4.83
CA ASP A 2 4.52 -15.63 3.64
C ASP A 2 4.25 -17.11 4.01
N LEU A 3 3.58 -17.81 3.12
CA LEU A 3 3.27 -19.22 3.21
C LEU A 3 4.47 -20.11 2.86
N ASN A 4 5.59 -19.52 2.40
CA ASN A 4 6.74 -20.24 1.85
C ASN A 4 6.33 -21.19 0.73
N ALA A 5 5.42 -20.73 -0.14
CA ALA A 5 5.00 -21.50 -1.30
C ALA A 5 6.20 -21.81 -2.21
N ASN A 6 6.13 -22.90 -2.98
CA ASN A 6 7.18 -23.29 -3.94
C ASN A 6 8.59 -23.35 -3.30
N ASN A 7 8.73 -24.05 -2.17
CA ASN A 7 9.98 -24.16 -1.40
C ASN A 7 10.56 -22.82 -0.91
N GLY A 8 9.70 -21.80 -0.70
CA GLY A 8 10.14 -20.47 -0.27
C GLY A 8 10.83 -19.68 -1.38
N GLU A 9 10.47 -19.92 -2.64
CA GLU A 9 10.96 -19.13 -3.77
C GLU A 9 10.50 -17.67 -3.64
N ASN A 10 11.47 -16.76 -3.57
CA ASN A 10 11.24 -15.34 -3.31
C ASN A 10 10.56 -14.61 -4.48
N LEU A 11 10.64 -15.18 -5.69
CA LEU A 11 9.93 -14.65 -6.87
C LEU A 11 8.47 -15.10 -6.94
N THR A 12 8.06 -16.09 -6.15
CA THR A 12 6.69 -16.61 -6.16
C THR A 12 6.07 -16.69 -4.76
N PRO A 13 6.04 -15.58 -3.99
CA PRO A 13 5.54 -15.63 -2.62
C PRO A 13 4.02 -15.80 -2.57
N GLY A 14 3.54 -16.38 -1.47
CA GLY A 14 2.12 -16.56 -1.21
C GLY A 14 1.74 -16.00 0.16
N TYR A 15 0.64 -15.26 0.26
CA TYR A 15 0.16 -14.71 1.52
C TYR A 15 -1.28 -15.12 1.74
N VAL A 16 -1.65 -15.33 3.00
CA VAL A 16 -3.05 -15.58 3.39
C VAL A 16 -3.55 -14.40 4.21
N VAL A 17 -4.81 -14.03 3.97
CA VAL A 17 -5.55 -13.04 4.74
C VAL A 17 -6.55 -13.78 5.62
N TYR A 18 -6.50 -13.50 6.91
CA TYR A 18 -7.45 -13.99 7.89
C TYR A 18 -8.40 -12.86 8.29
N GLU A 19 -9.69 -13.17 8.36
CA GLU A 19 -10.72 -12.32 8.98
C GLU A 19 -11.44 -13.20 10.01
N ASP A 20 -11.67 -12.65 11.20
CA ASP A 20 -12.30 -13.37 12.32
C ASP A 20 -11.65 -14.73 12.65
N GLY A 21 -10.33 -14.81 12.46
CA GLY A 21 -9.54 -16.02 12.71
C GLY A 21 -9.67 -17.12 11.63
N GLN A 22 -10.38 -16.86 10.54
CA GLN A 22 -10.56 -17.79 9.42
C GLN A 22 -9.88 -17.28 8.14
N PRO A 23 -9.29 -18.15 7.31
CA PRO A 23 -8.69 -17.73 6.06
C PRO A 23 -9.80 -17.32 5.07
N THR A 24 -9.75 -16.08 4.57
CA THR A 24 -10.77 -15.56 3.66
C THR A 24 -10.23 -15.25 2.27
N ARG A 25 -8.95 -14.90 2.16
CA ARG A 25 -8.29 -14.64 0.87
C ARG A 25 -6.87 -15.19 0.84
N VAL A 26 -6.39 -15.52 -0.35
CA VAL A 26 -4.99 -15.86 -0.61
C VAL A 26 -4.47 -14.96 -1.71
N LEU A 27 -3.34 -14.30 -1.47
CA LEU A 27 -2.59 -13.53 -2.43
C LEU A 27 -1.44 -14.38 -2.96
N LEU A 28 -1.38 -14.56 -4.26
CA LEU A 28 -0.29 -15.27 -4.94
C LEU A 28 0.37 -14.30 -5.91
N ILE A 29 1.69 -14.31 -5.97
CA ILE A 29 2.45 -13.41 -6.83
C ILE A 29 3.46 -14.21 -7.64
N ASN A 30 3.64 -13.84 -8.91
CA ASN A 30 4.73 -14.30 -9.76
C ASN A 30 5.44 -13.07 -10.30
N TYR A 31 6.60 -12.76 -9.72
CA TYR A 31 7.43 -11.61 -10.09
C TYR A 31 8.34 -11.88 -11.28
N VAL A 32 8.32 -13.09 -11.86
CA VAL A 32 9.21 -13.40 -12.98
C VAL A 32 8.82 -12.57 -14.20
N ASP A 33 9.78 -11.83 -14.75
CA ASP A 33 9.61 -11.04 -15.96
C ASP A 33 9.87 -11.93 -17.19
N ASP A 34 8.86 -12.70 -17.60
CA ASP A 34 8.96 -13.60 -18.74
C ASP A 34 7.71 -13.54 -19.65
N PRO A 35 7.75 -12.72 -20.72
CA PRO A 35 6.62 -12.60 -21.63
C PRO A 35 6.39 -13.84 -22.51
N SER A 36 7.27 -14.85 -22.48
CA SER A 36 7.10 -16.10 -23.25
C SER A 36 6.13 -17.09 -22.59
N GLY A 37 5.82 -16.91 -21.30
CA GLY A 37 5.00 -17.83 -20.50
C GLY A 37 5.76 -19.07 -20.02
N GLY A 38 7.08 -19.16 -20.23
CA GLY A 38 7.91 -20.28 -19.75
C GLY A 38 7.98 -20.39 -18.23
N HIS A 39 7.67 -19.30 -17.52
CA HIS A 39 7.60 -19.23 -16.06
C HIS A 39 6.17 -19.08 -15.53
N ASP A 40 5.17 -19.45 -16.31
CA ASP A 40 3.80 -19.60 -15.82
C ASP A 40 3.77 -20.75 -14.80
N ILE A 41 3.13 -20.52 -13.66
CA ILE A 41 3.04 -21.50 -12.57
C ILE A 41 1.59 -21.85 -12.28
N THR A 42 1.39 -22.98 -11.61
CA THR A 42 0.09 -23.33 -11.01
C THR A 42 0.28 -23.49 -9.51
N ALA A 43 -0.25 -22.54 -8.75
CA ALA A 43 -0.25 -22.60 -7.30
C ALA A 43 -1.37 -23.53 -6.81
N ARG A 44 -1.06 -24.44 -5.88
CA ARG A 44 -2.03 -25.36 -5.30
C ARG A 44 -2.38 -24.91 -3.89
N ILE A 45 -3.62 -24.52 -3.67
CA ILE A 45 -4.13 -24.10 -2.36
C ILE A 45 -4.80 -25.30 -1.68
N GLN A 46 -4.38 -25.57 -0.45
CA GLN A 46 -4.96 -26.61 0.41
C GLN A 46 -5.16 -26.06 1.82
N ILE A 47 -6.41 -26.00 2.28
CA ILE A 47 -6.79 -25.56 3.61
C ILE A 47 -7.12 -26.81 4.44
N GLY A 48 -6.33 -27.03 5.48
CA GLY A 48 -6.43 -28.23 6.32
C GLY A 48 -6.11 -29.53 5.56
N GLY A 49 -6.39 -30.66 6.18
CA GLY A 49 -6.14 -31.98 5.61
C GLY A 49 -4.71 -32.46 5.81
N GLU A 50 -4.17 -33.14 4.79
CA GLU A 50 -2.93 -33.90 4.90
C GLU A 50 -1.76 -33.07 5.47
N GLY A 51 -1.12 -33.61 6.51
CA GLY A 51 0.04 -32.98 7.18
C GLY A 51 -0.28 -31.88 8.21
N THR A 52 -1.52 -31.39 8.32
CA THR A 52 -1.87 -30.25 9.20
C THR A 52 -2.65 -30.62 10.46
N GLN A 53 -2.98 -31.91 10.67
CA GLN A 53 -3.84 -32.42 11.76
C GLN A 53 -5.22 -31.73 11.87
N GLN A 54 -5.62 -30.98 10.84
CA GLN A 54 -6.89 -30.29 10.73
C GLN A 54 -7.76 -30.98 9.69
N PRO A 55 -9.10 -30.94 9.82
CA PRO A 55 -9.98 -31.43 8.77
C PRO A 55 -9.78 -30.65 7.48
N ALA A 56 -9.95 -31.31 6.34
CA ALA A 56 -9.99 -30.66 5.04
C ALA A 56 -11.12 -29.62 5.02
N ALA A 57 -10.80 -28.39 4.63
CA ALA A 57 -11.72 -27.26 4.68
C ALA A 57 -11.67 -26.39 3.41
N ASN A 58 -11.18 -26.94 2.28
CA ASN A 58 -11.26 -26.22 1.02
C ASN A 58 -12.71 -26.07 0.56
N PRO A 59 -13.10 -24.89 0.04
CA PRO A 59 -14.39 -24.73 -0.62
C PRO A 59 -14.42 -25.55 -1.92
N PRO A 60 -15.61 -25.91 -2.43
CA PRO A 60 -15.74 -26.62 -3.71
C PRO A 60 -15.26 -25.78 -4.90
N GLN A 61 -15.26 -24.47 -4.75
CA GLN A 61 -14.80 -23.51 -5.75
C GLN A 61 -14.23 -22.26 -5.09
N VAL A 62 -13.35 -21.56 -5.80
CA VAL A 62 -12.82 -20.26 -5.41
C VAL A 62 -13.06 -19.22 -6.50
N ARG A 63 -13.05 -17.95 -6.12
CA ARG A 63 -13.16 -16.82 -7.05
C ARG A 63 -11.82 -16.12 -7.14
N VAL A 64 -11.37 -15.75 -8.34
CA VAL A 64 -10.03 -15.18 -8.54
C VAL A 64 -10.10 -13.92 -9.37
N LYS A 65 -9.43 -12.87 -8.87
CA LYS A 65 -9.12 -11.65 -9.62
C LYS A 65 -7.62 -11.62 -9.91
N TYR A 66 -7.26 -11.37 -11.16
CA TYR A 66 -5.87 -11.28 -11.59
C TYR A 66 -5.43 -9.83 -11.74
N PHE A 67 -4.20 -9.56 -11.32
CA PHE A 67 -3.43 -8.41 -11.79
C PHE A 67 -2.43 -8.89 -12.83
N GLU A 68 -2.55 -8.39 -14.05
CA GLU A 68 -1.68 -8.80 -15.16
C GLU A 68 -0.93 -7.58 -15.71
N ALA A 69 0.33 -7.79 -16.06
CA ALA A 69 1.18 -6.79 -16.69
C ALA A 69 2.05 -7.46 -17.75
N PRO A 70 2.39 -6.76 -18.86
CA PRO A 70 3.32 -7.29 -19.86
C PRO A 70 4.76 -7.48 -19.36
N SER A 71 5.18 -6.70 -18.35
CA SER A 71 6.49 -6.77 -17.71
C SER A 71 6.47 -6.11 -16.33
N VAL A 72 7.37 -6.50 -15.44
CA VAL A 72 7.55 -5.89 -14.11
C VAL A 72 8.05 -4.44 -14.16
N SER A 73 8.64 -4.02 -15.29
CA SER A 73 9.18 -2.66 -15.48
C SER A 73 8.23 -1.75 -16.27
N PHE A 74 7.15 -2.30 -16.82
CA PHE A 74 6.26 -1.58 -17.71
C PHE A 74 5.18 -0.81 -16.92
N LYS A 75 4.91 0.43 -17.33
CA LYS A 75 3.99 1.34 -16.62
C LYS A 75 2.65 1.55 -17.33
N GLY A 76 2.37 0.78 -18.37
CA GLY A 76 1.11 0.81 -19.13
C GLY A 76 0.46 -0.56 -19.22
N ASN A 77 -0.74 -0.65 -19.80
CA ASN A 77 -1.48 -1.91 -20.04
C ASN A 77 -1.50 -2.90 -18.86
N MET A 78 -1.42 -2.41 -17.63
CA MET A 78 -1.64 -3.22 -16.44
C MET A 78 -3.14 -3.28 -16.19
N THR A 79 -3.63 -4.47 -15.88
CA THR A 79 -5.05 -4.68 -15.59
C THR A 79 -5.24 -5.26 -14.21
N TRP A 80 -6.29 -4.82 -13.52
CA TRP A 80 -6.80 -5.43 -12.29
C TRP A 80 -8.19 -5.97 -12.58
N ALA A 81 -8.35 -7.30 -12.50
CA ALA A 81 -9.59 -7.98 -12.88
C ALA A 81 -10.11 -7.54 -14.26
N GLY A 82 -9.22 -7.40 -15.25
CA GLY A 82 -9.57 -6.91 -16.59
C GLY A 82 -9.78 -5.40 -16.73
N GLN A 83 -9.81 -4.65 -15.62
CA GLN A 83 -10.00 -3.20 -15.61
C GLN A 83 -8.67 -2.45 -15.58
N THR A 84 -8.68 -1.19 -16.03
CA THR A 84 -7.50 -0.30 -16.00
C THR A 84 -7.82 1.01 -15.29
N LEU A 85 -6.80 1.69 -14.77
CA LEU A 85 -6.92 3.06 -14.24
C LEU A 85 -6.91 4.13 -15.35
N GLY A 86 -6.82 3.74 -16.63
CA GLY A 86 -6.68 4.64 -17.77
C GLY A 86 -5.22 4.98 -18.08
N ASN A 87 -5.00 5.91 -19.00
CA ASN A 87 -3.65 6.35 -19.36
C ASN A 87 -3.01 7.20 -18.25
N HIS A 88 -1.69 7.39 -18.34
CA HIS A 88 -0.85 8.03 -17.33
C HIS A 88 -1.34 9.42 -16.86
N PHE A 89 -2.02 10.17 -17.73
CA PHE A 89 -2.53 11.51 -17.45
C PHE A 89 -4.07 11.60 -17.41
N GLU A 90 -4.77 10.48 -17.60
CA GLU A 90 -6.23 10.41 -17.71
C GLU A 90 -6.87 9.62 -16.55
N SER A 91 -6.03 9.17 -15.61
CA SER A 91 -6.48 8.46 -14.43
C SER A 91 -7.02 9.43 -13.39
N ASP A 92 -8.29 9.24 -13.03
CA ASP A 92 -8.98 9.89 -11.91
C ASP A 92 -9.01 8.96 -10.67
N GLY A 93 -8.20 7.89 -10.67
CA GLY A 93 -8.15 6.90 -9.59
C GLY A 93 -9.28 5.87 -9.62
N ARG A 94 -10.18 5.90 -10.60
CA ARG A 94 -11.26 4.92 -10.76
C ARG A 94 -10.89 3.86 -11.79
N LEU A 95 -11.21 2.60 -11.48
CA LEU A 95 -11.07 1.50 -12.42
C LEU A 95 -12.13 1.62 -13.52
N LYS A 96 -11.69 1.46 -14.77
CA LYS A 96 -12.50 1.55 -15.99
C LYS A 96 -12.42 0.22 -16.74
N GLY A 97 -13.54 -0.19 -17.33
CA GLY A 97 -13.69 -1.46 -18.04
C GLY A 97 -14.58 -2.46 -17.30
N GLU A 98 -14.72 -3.64 -17.88
CA GLU A 98 -15.51 -4.74 -17.30
C GLU A 98 -14.68 -5.49 -16.25
N GLU A 99 -15.26 -5.72 -15.07
CA GLU A 99 -14.63 -6.54 -14.04
C GLU A 99 -14.77 -8.02 -14.38
N VAL A 100 -13.64 -8.73 -14.44
CA VAL A 100 -13.56 -10.16 -14.73
C VAL A 100 -13.18 -10.92 -13.47
N ILE A 101 -14.06 -11.82 -13.05
CA ILE A 101 -13.85 -12.72 -11.92
C ILE A 101 -13.87 -14.15 -12.43
N HIS A 102 -12.76 -14.86 -12.24
CA HIS A 102 -12.65 -16.27 -12.63
C HIS A 102 -13.18 -17.17 -11.52
N THR A 103 -13.85 -18.24 -11.93
CA THR A 103 -14.27 -19.30 -11.00
C THR A 103 -13.41 -20.53 -11.26
N ILE A 104 -12.76 -21.03 -10.21
CA ILE A 104 -11.91 -22.20 -10.29
C ILE A 104 -12.50 -23.28 -9.40
N GLN A 105 -12.78 -24.44 -9.98
CA GLN A 105 -13.27 -25.60 -9.21
C GLN A 105 -12.11 -26.27 -8.49
N CYS A 106 -12.30 -26.54 -7.21
CA CYS A 106 -11.34 -27.29 -6.41
C CYS A 106 -11.60 -28.79 -6.58
N ASP A 107 -10.52 -29.57 -6.64
CA ASP A 107 -10.60 -31.01 -6.79
C ASP A 107 -10.94 -31.66 -5.44
N ALA A 108 -12.06 -32.37 -5.38
CA ALA A 108 -12.53 -33.06 -4.19
C ALA A 108 -11.70 -34.32 -3.85
N ALA A 109 -11.03 -34.94 -4.83
CA ALA A 109 -10.22 -36.13 -4.59
C ALA A 109 -8.88 -35.79 -3.93
N THR A 110 -8.27 -34.67 -4.34
CA THR A 110 -6.98 -34.20 -3.79
C THR A 110 -7.14 -33.11 -2.74
N ASN A 111 -8.36 -32.58 -2.56
CA ASN A 111 -8.66 -31.43 -1.70
C ASN A 111 -7.77 -30.22 -2.05
N GLN A 112 -7.60 -29.91 -3.34
CA GLN A 112 -6.71 -28.83 -3.81
C GLN A 112 -7.40 -27.92 -4.83
N CYS A 113 -7.14 -26.62 -4.73
CA CYS A 113 -7.54 -25.64 -5.74
C CYS A 113 -6.30 -25.24 -6.56
N ALA A 114 -6.30 -25.54 -7.86
CA ALA A 114 -5.20 -25.24 -8.76
C ALA A 114 -5.39 -23.87 -9.42
N ILE A 115 -4.58 -22.90 -9.05
CA ILE A 115 -4.67 -21.50 -9.50
C ILE A 115 -3.56 -21.24 -10.53
N PRO A 116 -3.90 -21.03 -11.82
CA PRO A 116 -2.92 -20.65 -12.82
C PRO A 116 -2.45 -19.21 -12.58
N LEU A 117 -1.15 -18.97 -12.70
CA LEU A 117 -0.54 -17.65 -12.48
C LEU A 117 0.54 -17.39 -13.52
N LYS A 118 0.32 -16.39 -14.37
CA LYS A 118 1.24 -16.03 -15.46
C LYS A 118 2.46 -15.26 -14.96
N ALA A 119 3.52 -15.21 -15.74
CA ALA A 119 4.68 -14.35 -15.50
C ALA A 119 4.60 -13.04 -16.34
N PRO A 120 4.69 -11.84 -15.74
CA PRO A 120 4.45 -11.49 -14.35
C PRO A 120 2.96 -11.27 -14.07
N SER A 121 2.47 -11.78 -12.94
CA SER A 121 1.09 -11.53 -12.50
C SER A 121 0.91 -11.75 -11.00
N LEU A 122 -0.25 -11.30 -10.52
CA LEU A 122 -0.71 -11.54 -9.16
C LEU A 122 -2.14 -12.08 -9.22
N ALA A 123 -2.48 -12.98 -8.31
CA ALA A 123 -3.84 -13.49 -8.14
C ALA A 123 -4.32 -13.22 -6.71
N LEU A 124 -5.46 -12.56 -6.60
CA LEU A 124 -6.21 -12.49 -5.35
C LEU A 124 -7.33 -13.52 -5.41
N VAL A 125 -7.18 -14.58 -4.62
CA VAL A 125 -8.11 -15.69 -4.50
C VAL A 125 -9.02 -15.44 -3.31
N PHE A 126 -10.32 -15.46 -3.54
CA PHE A 126 -11.36 -15.39 -2.52
C PHE A 126 -11.83 -16.80 -2.20
N LEU A 127 -11.69 -17.18 -0.93
CA LEU A 127 -12.05 -18.49 -0.42
C LEU A 127 -13.54 -18.57 -0.04
N THR A 128 -14.19 -17.42 0.15
CA THR A 128 -15.61 -17.31 0.48
C THR A 128 -16.28 -16.23 -0.36
N ASP A 129 -17.58 -16.39 -0.62
CA ASP A 129 -18.37 -15.36 -1.32
C ASP A 129 -18.47 -14.07 -0.50
N ALA A 130 -18.50 -14.17 0.83
CA ALA A 130 -18.50 -13.01 1.72
C ALA A 130 -17.21 -12.17 1.55
N ALA A 131 -16.05 -12.83 1.43
CA ALA A 131 -14.78 -12.13 1.19
C ALA A 131 -14.80 -11.37 -0.14
N LEU A 132 -15.39 -11.96 -1.18
CA LEU A 132 -15.55 -11.31 -2.47
C LEU A 132 -16.50 -10.10 -2.36
N GLN A 133 -17.69 -10.29 -1.76
CA GLN A 133 -18.69 -9.23 -1.59
C GLN A 133 -18.15 -8.06 -0.77
N ASN A 134 -17.46 -8.33 0.34
CA ASN A 134 -16.86 -7.30 1.19
C ASN A 134 -15.71 -6.55 0.49
N SER A 135 -15.14 -7.13 -0.57
CA SER A 135 -14.08 -6.51 -1.38
C SER A 135 -14.60 -5.88 -2.67
N SER A 136 -15.91 -5.93 -2.90
CA SER A 136 -16.57 -5.32 -4.04
C SER A 136 -17.30 -4.06 -3.56
N PRO A 137 -16.90 -2.86 -4.01
CA PRO A 137 -17.63 -1.64 -3.64
C PRO A 137 -19.06 -1.72 -4.18
N GLN A 138 -20.04 -1.28 -3.38
CA GLN A 138 -21.42 -1.11 -3.85
C GLN A 138 -21.46 -0.03 -4.94
N GLU A 139 -22.41 -0.14 -5.87
CA GLU A 139 -22.67 0.92 -6.84
C GLU A 139 -22.90 2.25 -6.11
N GLY A 140 -22.07 3.26 -6.42
CA GLY A 140 -22.11 4.57 -5.76
C GLY A 140 -21.22 4.73 -4.53
N ALA A 141 -20.50 3.69 -4.08
CA ALA A 141 -19.56 3.79 -2.95
C ALA A 141 -18.31 4.64 -3.27
N THR A 142 -18.06 4.97 -4.54
CA THR A 142 -17.00 5.91 -4.94
C THR A 142 -17.40 7.35 -4.64
N ALA A 143 -16.95 7.88 -3.51
CA ALA A 143 -16.82 9.32 -3.33
C ALA A 143 -15.62 9.82 -4.15
N SER A 144 -15.86 10.46 -5.31
CA SER A 144 -14.83 11.31 -5.92
C SER A 144 -14.95 12.70 -5.35
N PHE A 145 -13.84 13.19 -4.80
CA PHE A 145 -13.69 14.60 -4.52
C PHE A 145 -13.11 15.26 -5.76
N GLU A 146 -13.81 16.24 -6.31
CA GLU A 146 -13.32 17.07 -7.41
C GLU A 146 -11.98 17.68 -7.00
N THR A 147 -10.89 17.26 -7.64
CA THR A 147 -9.59 17.91 -7.50
C THR A 147 -9.46 18.93 -8.62
N THR A 148 -9.97 20.13 -8.39
CA THR A 148 -9.73 21.22 -9.33
C THR A 148 -8.26 21.64 -9.21
N TYR A 149 -7.42 21.21 -10.14
CA TYR A 149 -6.08 21.80 -10.30
C TYR A 149 -6.25 23.17 -10.98
N GLN A 150 -6.61 24.20 -10.23
CA GLN A 150 -6.35 25.56 -10.70
C GLN A 150 -4.86 25.85 -10.46
N THR A 151 -4.06 25.79 -11.52
CA THR A 151 -2.71 26.35 -11.50
C THR A 151 -2.82 27.86 -11.24
N ARG A 152 -2.74 28.30 -9.98
CA ARG A 152 -2.73 29.73 -9.69
C ARG A 152 -1.79 30.09 -8.56
N VAL A 153 -0.96 31.07 -8.89
CA VAL A 153 0.12 31.72 -8.13
C VAL A 153 -0.32 32.20 -6.72
N ARG A 154 -1.62 32.25 -6.41
CA ARG A 154 -2.17 32.42 -5.06
C ARG A 154 -3.61 31.89 -5.00
N HIS A 155 -3.92 30.76 -4.35
CA HIS A 155 -5.27 30.50 -3.84
C HIS A 155 -5.30 29.52 -2.65
N THR A 156 -6.09 29.89 -1.64
CA THR A 156 -6.54 29.04 -0.54
C THR A 156 -7.77 28.27 -1.01
N ALA A 157 -7.65 26.96 -1.21
CA ALA A 157 -8.81 26.10 -1.40
C ALA A 157 -9.47 25.85 -0.03
N THR A 158 -10.76 26.18 0.10
CA THR A 158 -11.52 25.87 1.32
C THR A 158 -12.18 24.51 1.13
N ILE A 159 -11.74 23.52 1.88
CA ILE A 159 -12.34 22.18 1.92
C ILE A 159 -13.13 22.08 3.22
N ASP A 160 -14.34 21.52 3.18
CA ASP A 160 -15.12 21.25 4.38
C ASP A 160 -14.32 20.32 5.32
N GLN A 161 -14.10 20.78 6.54
CA GLN A 161 -13.28 20.09 7.53
C GLN A 161 -13.90 18.74 7.96
N ALA A 162 -15.22 18.58 7.85
CA ALA A 162 -15.90 17.31 8.08
C ALA A 162 -15.63 16.27 6.97
N VAL A 163 -15.32 16.75 5.77
CA VAL A 163 -14.94 15.89 4.63
C VAL A 163 -13.46 15.52 4.72
N LEU A 164 -12.59 16.45 5.16
CA LEU A 164 -11.19 16.16 5.47
C LEU A 164 -11.02 15.19 6.64
N SER A 165 -11.91 15.22 7.63
CA SER A 165 -11.82 14.33 8.81
C SER A 165 -12.17 12.87 8.49
N THR A 166 -12.93 12.63 7.43
CA THR A 166 -13.30 11.28 6.94
C THR A 166 -12.44 10.83 5.77
N SER A 167 -11.53 11.69 5.29
CA SER A 167 -10.63 11.38 4.19
C SER A 167 -9.51 10.43 4.61
N ASN A 168 -9.17 9.51 3.72
CA ASN A 168 -8.08 8.54 3.84
C ASN A 168 -6.69 9.21 3.70
N GLY A 169 -6.64 10.54 3.60
CA GLY A 169 -5.41 11.33 3.51
C GLY A 169 -4.78 11.61 4.87
N ARG A 170 -3.44 11.75 4.89
CA ARG A 170 -2.56 11.97 6.05
C ARG A 170 -3.14 12.89 7.15
N GLY A 171 -3.94 12.28 8.02
CA GLY A 171 -4.47 12.80 9.28
C GLY A 171 -5.37 14.01 9.13
N GLY A 172 -6.64 13.86 9.51
CA GLY A 172 -7.61 14.94 9.64
C GLY A 172 -7.20 16.02 10.66
N GLY A 173 -8.06 16.34 11.64
CA GLY A 173 -7.86 17.46 12.56
C GLY A 173 -6.55 17.50 13.37
N THR A 174 -5.70 16.46 13.29
CA THR A 174 -4.41 16.31 13.97
C THR A 174 -3.29 15.76 13.08
N GLY A 175 -3.36 15.95 11.75
CA GLY A 175 -2.35 15.50 10.80
C GLY A 175 -0.91 15.94 11.14
N HIS A 176 0.02 14.99 11.10
CA HIS A 176 1.43 15.20 11.42
C HIS A 176 2.04 16.27 10.50
N ARG A 177 2.68 17.29 11.09
CA ARG A 177 3.47 18.30 10.35
C ARG A 177 4.72 17.66 9.78
N ILE A 178 4.65 17.13 8.58
CA ILE A 178 5.81 16.64 7.84
C ILE A 178 5.85 17.31 6.45
N GLY A 179 6.94 18.03 6.19
CA GLY A 179 7.49 18.42 4.88
C GLY A 179 6.51 18.93 3.82
N SER A 180 6.50 20.25 3.60
CA SER A 180 5.81 20.87 2.46
C SER A 180 6.65 20.74 1.19
N THR A 181 6.09 20.20 0.11
CA THR A 181 6.69 20.22 -1.25
C THR A 181 6.22 21.44 -2.07
N SER A 182 6.04 22.58 -1.42
CA SER A 182 5.69 23.83 -2.11
C SER A 182 6.93 24.48 -2.72
N PHE A 183 6.80 25.03 -3.93
CA PHE A 183 7.81 25.92 -4.51
C PHE A 183 8.08 27.08 -3.55
N GLY A 184 9.34 27.26 -3.12
CA GLY A 184 9.73 28.27 -2.12
C GLY A 184 9.82 27.78 -0.66
N SER A 185 9.71 26.47 -0.41
CA SER A 185 10.20 25.89 0.85
C SER A 185 11.73 26.01 0.89
N ILE A 186 12.22 27.16 1.34
CA ILE A 186 13.55 27.26 1.93
C ILE A 186 13.57 26.28 3.08
N GLY A 187 14.22 25.13 2.86
CA GLY A 187 14.62 24.27 3.94
C GLY A 187 15.38 25.12 4.94
N ASN A 188 14.97 25.07 6.20
CA ASN A 188 15.83 25.51 7.29
C ASN A 188 17.05 24.59 7.30
N GLY A 189 17.99 24.89 6.40
CA GLY A 189 19.35 24.40 6.47
C GLY A 189 19.92 24.94 7.76
N VAL A 190 20.12 24.04 8.72
CA VAL A 190 21.18 24.09 9.73
C VAL A 190 21.44 25.52 10.25
N ALA A 191 20.50 26.08 11.00
CA ALA A 191 20.89 26.98 12.07
C ALA A 191 21.38 26.08 13.20
N ALA A 192 22.67 25.76 13.13
CA ALA A 192 23.40 25.12 14.21
C ALA A 192 23.03 25.80 15.53
N ASN A 193 22.78 24.97 16.54
CA ASN A 193 22.62 25.37 17.93
C ASN A 193 23.66 26.42 18.34
N LEU A 194 23.27 27.69 18.33
CA LEU A 194 23.88 28.74 19.15
C LEU A 194 22.76 29.48 19.86
N SER A 195 21.99 28.76 20.67
CA SER A 195 21.39 29.35 21.87
C SER A 195 22.52 29.53 22.88
N VAL A 196 23.33 30.57 22.70
CA VAL A 196 24.15 31.09 23.80
C VAL A 196 23.17 31.79 24.75
N PRO A 197 22.88 31.26 25.95
CA PRO A 197 22.08 32.00 26.91
C PRO A 197 22.85 33.29 27.27
N GLY A 198 22.22 34.43 27.02
CA GLY A 198 22.75 35.78 27.26
C GLY A 198 23.06 36.12 28.73
N THR A 199 23.06 35.12 29.62
CA THR A 199 23.50 35.20 31.02
C THR A 199 24.99 34.91 31.19
N SER A 200 25.68 34.36 30.18
CA SER A 200 27.11 34.02 30.25
C SER A 200 28.06 35.19 29.95
N LEU A 201 27.64 36.19 29.17
CA LEU A 201 28.43 37.39 28.88
C LEU A 201 28.50 38.38 30.05
N LEU A 202 27.47 38.43 30.90
CA LEU A 202 27.43 39.29 32.09
C LEU A 202 28.30 38.75 33.24
N ALA A 203 28.41 37.43 33.39
CA ALA A 203 29.25 36.83 34.43
C ALA A 203 30.75 37.04 34.18
N GLY A 204 31.21 36.96 32.92
CA GLY A 204 32.62 37.20 32.56
C GLY A 204 33.07 38.64 32.79
N LEU A 205 32.17 39.62 32.61
CA LEU A 205 32.45 41.03 32.79
C LEU A 205 32.55 41.42 34.28
N ILE A 206 31.75 40.78 35.14
CA ILE A 206 31.78 41.00 36.59
C ILE A 206 33.05 40.39 37.23
N VAL A 207 33.47 39.19 36.78
CA VAL A 207 34.71 38.56 37.27
C VAL A 207 35.95 39.33 36.81
N GLY A 208 35.96 39.83 35.57
CA GLY A 208 37.06 40.66 35.04
C GLY A 208 37.24 41.97 35.82
N ILE A 209 36.14 42.66 36.16
CA ILE A 209 36.20 43.89 36.95
C ILE A 209 36.66 43.61 38.39
N MET A 210 36.22 42.50 39.01
CA MET A 210 36.68 42.13 40.35
C MET A 210 38.18 41.77 40.40
N MET A 211 38.71 41.10 39.37
CA MET A 211 40.16 40.82 39.30
C MET A 211 41.00 42.08 39.15
N VAL A 212 40.57 43.06 38.34
CA VAL A 212 41.30 44.32 38.17
C VAL A 212 41.24 45.17 39.44
N LEU A 213 40.12 45.16 40.17
CA LEU A 213 39.98 45.91 41.43
C LEU A 213 40.75 45.27 42.60
N ASN A 214 40.96 43.94 42.60
CA ASN A 214 41.79 43.25 43.61
C ASN A 214 43.29 43.28 43.32
N TYR A 215 43.71 43.60 42.09
CA TYR A 215 45.14 43.76 41.74
C TYR A 215 45.65 45.20 41.93
N GLY A 216 44.74 46.15 42.26
CA GLY A 216 45.03 47.56 42.46
C GLY A 216 45.02 48.03 43.93
N ARG A 217 45.12 47.12 44.90
CA ARG A 217 45.25 47.42 46.33
C ARG A 217 46.26 46.51 47.01
#